data_AF-A0A383UPF2-F1
#
_entry.id   AF-A0A383UPF2-F1
#
_cell.length_a   1.000
_cell.length_b   1.000
_cell.length_c   1.000
_cell.angle_alpha   90.00
_cell.angle_beta   90.00
_cell.angle_gamma   90.00
#
_symmetry.space_group_name_H-M   'P 1'
#
loop_
_entity.id
_entity.type
_entity.pdbx_description
1 polymer ?
#
loop_
_entity_poly.entity_id
_entity_poly.type
_entity_poly.pdbx_seq_one_letter_code
_entity_poly.pdbx_strand_id
1 'polypeptide(L)'
;MPLSFGRIKSSIFPERSPIFAAAKTHHVTDEVARQAPYRAPNSSITFCDKDVSADHSALSASHDVASFRTPNVFDKITKLAGSRITFLSILIMILIWLVLGLVFGMGDTWQIVFQNASSIQVYVTDILLIRQQQNAGRALMATIAELQSRGKTFVRLFPHIPESKYMNTSLEETQKVNSHVKDFNEKYNESEHLETAKPSRYDYVWIKSCQAVAKVLGSVWAYILYWIGIGAWIALGPSFKFSNTWQLYVNTATALVLTFTSVFLQNIQQSQEDKLAKLLEQAIKIDIVIEQNIRALTGDQRLNPIFTIPVPSRSAMERLIDGFADIMGSGVGVIISLLFTAVWVGVGPKLKFDDNWWLIIGTFTGLVGFIDGFVLRSLYYVEEVNAKVQFQELAEAEGAVLQRLNIPYTPLDKPKKGRAERLSLVISDICGHRYASIGSVGIVIGLLVAASAMLWSETAQLLCNTPTMIVEGFLLLVLIQAHNHTNDERKSDFGGLLKRKLLLQEFIQTLD
;
A
#
# COMPACT_ATOMS: atom_id res chain seq x y z
N MET A 1 22.10 -24.39 -4.17
CA MET A 1 20.98 -24.34 -5.13
C MET A 1 21.38 -23.44 -6.30
N PRO A 2 21.14 -23.80 -7.56
CA PRO A 2 21.69 -23.05 -8.69
C PRO A 2 21.05 -21.66 -8.77
N LEU A 3 21.88 -20.64 -8.97
CA LEU A 3 21.55 -19.21 -8.95
C LEU A 3 20.37 -18.82 -9.88
N SER A 4 20.06 -19.62 -10.90
CA SER A 4 18.91 -19.37 -11.79
C SER A 4 17.55 -19.64 -11.12
N PHE A 5 17.46 -20.69 -10.29
CA PHE A 5 16.24 -21.02 -9.56
C PHE A 5 15.96 -19.98 -8.46
N GLY A 6 17.01 -19.42 -7.85
CA GLY A 6 16.91 -18.32 -6.90
C GLY A 6 16.31 -17.05 -7.51
N ARG A 7 16.75 -16.65 -8.71
CA ARG A 7 16.19 -15.51 -9.47
C ARG A 7 14.74 -15.73 -9.90
N ILE A 8 14.40 -16.94 -10.34
CA ILE A 8 13.03 -17.28 -10.75
C ILE A 8 12.10 -17.28 -9.52
N LYS A 9 12.52 -17.90 -8.41
CA LYS A 9 11.77 -17.93 -7.17
C LYS A 9 11.56 -16.53 -6.58
N SER A 10 12.60 -15.69 -6.56
CA SER A 10 12.47 -14.30 -6.10
C SER A 10 11.64 -13.44 -7.04
N SER A 11 11.62 -13.72 -8.35
CA SER A 11 10.75 -13.05 -9.32
C SER A 11 9.27 -13.43 -9.17
N ILE A 12 8.98 -14.66 -8.75
CA ILE A 12 7.62 -15.20 -8.68
C ILE A 12 7.01 -14.88 -7.31
N PHE A 13 7.67 -15.21 -6.21
CA PHE A 13 7.12 -15.07 -4.87
C PHE A 13 7.48 -13.72 -4.23
N PRO A 14 6.54 -13.10 -3.48
CA PRO A 14 6.88 -12.02 -2.57
C PRO A 14 7.88 -12.53 -1.54
N GLU A 15 8.98 -11.82 -1.34
CA GLU A 15 10.00 -12.23 -0.38
C GLU A 15 9.54 -11.81 1.03
N ARG A 16 9.60 -12.70 2.03
CA ARG A 16 9.28 -12.36 3.43
C ARG A 16 10.55 -12.34 4.28
N SER A 17 11.62 -11.82 3.70
CA SER A 17 12.86 -11.58 4.42
C SER A 17 12.70 -10.38 5.36
N PRO A 18 13.49 -10.31 6.45
CA PRO A 18 13.67 -9.06 7.15
C PRO A 18 14.10 -7.97 6.16
N ILE A 19 13.66 -6.73 6.44
CA ILE A 19 14.04 -5.58 5.62
C ILE A 19 15.34 -5.05 6.20
N PHE A 20 16.39 -5.14 5.41
CA PHE A 20 17.69 -4.56 5.69
C PHE A 20 17.84 -3.35 4.79
N ALA A 21 18.05 -2.17 5.37
CA ALA A 21 18.36 -0.97 4.62
C ALA A 21 19.51 -0.24 5.29
N ALA A 22 20.52 0.12 4.51
CA ALA A 22 21.53 1.08 4.90
C ALA A 22 21.41 2.29 4.00
N ALA A 23 21.38 3.47 4.59
CA ALA A 23 21.42 4.70 3.84
C ALA A 23 22.77 4.83 3.12
N LYS A 24 22.74 5.15 1.82
CA LYS A 24 23.97 5.43 1.06
C LYS A 24 24.77 6.54 1.76
N THR A 25 26.00 6.20 2.17
CA THR A 25 26.89 7.13 2.86
C THR A 25 27.46 8.14 1.88
N HIS A 26 27.40 9.43 2.24
CA HIS A 26 28.09 10.48 1.50
C HIS A 26 29.45 10.75 2.16
N HIS A 27 30.51 10.51 1.40
CA HIS A 27 31.87 10.70 1.88
C HIS A 27 32.29 12.16 1.71
N VAL A 28 32.77 12.74 2.81
CA VAL A 28 33.45 14.04 2.81
C VAL A 28 34.91 13.81 2.45
N THR A 29 35.49 14.69 1.64
CA THR A 29 36.90 14.61 1.26
C THR A 29 37.81 14.72 2.48
N ASP A 30 38.98 14.09 2.42
CA ASP A 30 39.94 14.10 3.55
C ASP A 30 40.36 15.51 3.96
N GLU A 31 40.40 16.45 3.01
CA GLU A 31 40.70 17.86 3.26
C GLU A 31 39.61 18.52 4.12
N VAL A 32 38.35 18.37 3.74
CA VAL A 32 37.21 18.94 4.48
C VAL A 32 37.10 18.26 5.85
N ALA A 33 37.31 16.95 5.93
CA ALA A 33 37.28 16.22 7.20
C ALA A 33 38.40 16.67 8.17
N ARG A 34 39.57 17.05 7.66
CA ARG A 34 40.67 17.60 8.47
C ARG A 34 40.39 19.02 8.97
N GLN A 35 39.66 19.80 8.18
CA GLN A 35 39.30 21.19 8.48
C GLN A 35 38.00 21.34 9.27
N ALA A 36 37.35 20.22 9.62
CA ALA A 36 36.06 20.21 10.29
C ALA A 36 36.09 20.94 11.66
N PRO A 37 35.21 21.92 11.90
CA PRO A 37 35.21 22.76 13.11
C PRO A 37 34.88 21.99 14.39
N TYR A 38 34.08 20.92 14.30
CA TYR A 38 33.57 20.17 15.44
C TYR A 38 34.07 18.72 15.45
N ARG A 39 35.34 18.56 15.10
CA ARG A 39 35.98 17.25 15.01
C ARG A 39 35.99 16.55 16.37
N ALA A 40 35.52 15.30 16.40
CA ALA A 40 35.56 14.47 17.59
C ALA A 40 37.01 14.22 18.06
N PRO A 41 37.36 14.39 19.35
CA PRO A 41 38.71 14.22 19.89
C PRO A 41 39.35 12.85 19.64
N ASN A 42 38.54 11.81 19.41
CA ASN A 42 38.98 10.43 19.16
C ASN A 42 38.82 9.97 17.69
N SER A 43 38.75 10.91 16.73
CA SER A 43 38.69 10.57 15.30
C SER A 43 40.04 10.14 14.71
N SER A 44 41.13 10.19 15.48
CA SER A 44 42.42 9.58 15.14
C SER A 44 42.48 8.12 15.61
N ILE A 45 41.70 7.25 14.99
CA ILE A 45 42.07 5.83 14.92
C ILE A 45 42.23 5.52 13.45
N THR A 46 43.48 5.57 13.00
CA THR A 46 43.97 4.67 11.96
C THR A 46 43.49 3.28 12.35
N PHE A 47 42.52 2.72 11.62
CA PHE A 47 42.03 1.37 11.88
C PHE A 47 43.19 0.40 11.71
N CYS A 48 43.80 0.00 12.82
CA CYS A 48 44.56 -1.23 12.89
C CYS A 48 43.56 -2.32 13.26
N ASP A 49 43.55 -3.37 12.45
CA ASP A 49 42.49 -4.37 12.26
C ASP A 49 42.25 -5.32 13.45
N LYS A 50 42.47 -4.89 14.71
CA LYS A 50 42.53 -5.80 15.86
C LYS A 50 41.74 -5.44 17.12
N ASP A 51 41.17 -4.24 17.24
CA ASP A 51 40.45 -3.86 18.47
C ASP A 51 38.97 -3.54 18.24
N VAL A 52 38.25 -4.43 17.55
CA VAL A 52 36.77 -4.51 17.62
C VAL A 52 36.34 -5.98 17.64
N SER A 53 36.21 -6.54 18.83
CA SER A 53 35.36 -7.73 19.04
C SER A 53 33.90 -7.30 19.08
N ALA A 54 33.32 -7.01 17.90
CA ALA A 54 31.88 -6.88 17.67
C ALA A 54 31.60 -7.02 16.15
N ASP A 55 31.21 -8.23 15.76
CA ASP A 55 30.42 -8.56 14.57
C ASP A 55 30.73 -7.79 13.27
N HIS A 56 31.83 -8.15 12.60
CA HIS A 56 32.20 -7.68 11.26
C HIS A 56 31.27 -8.19 10.12
N SER A 57 30.05 -8.63 10.42
CA SER A 57 29.10 -9.16 9.44
C SER A 57 28.22 -8.09 8.76
N ALA A 58 28.32 -6.82 9.14
CA ALA A 58 27.43 -5.74 8.69
C ALA A 58 28.12 -4.63 7.85
N LEU A 59 29.15 -4.99 7.08
CA LEU A 59 29.77 -4.07 6.10
C LEU A 59 28.89 -4.03 4.84
N SER A 60 28.34 -2.86 4.52
CA SER A 60 27.50 -2.59 3.34
C SER A 60 28.19 -3.00 2.04
N ALA A 61 27.95 -4.21 1.55
CA ALA A 61 28.17 -4.55 0.15
C ALA A 61 27.07 -3.87 -0.68
N SER A 62 27.42 -3.21 -1.78
CA SER A 62 26.49 -2.41 -2.61
C SER A 62 25.21 -3.13 -3.07
N HIS A 63 25.17 -4.46 -3.01
CA HIS A 63 23.99 -5.26 -3.34
C HIS A 63 22.96 -5.41 -2.20
N ASP A 64 23.34 -5.15 -0.94
CA ASP A 64 22.47 -5.25 0.25
C ASP A 64 21.83 -3.89 0.65
N VAL A 65 22.06 -2.85 -0.17
CA VAL A 65 21.94 -1.44 0.24
C VAL A 65 20.90 -0.66 -0.58
N ALA A 66 20.33 -1.24 -1.64
CA ALA A 66 19.31 -0.56 -2.43
C ALA A 66 17.90 -0.80 -1.85
N SER A 67 17.28 0.23 -1.29
CA SER A 67 15.87 0.25 -0.86
C SER A 67 14.89 -0.05 -2.00
N PHE A 68 15.32 0.13 -3.26
CA PHE A 68 14.52 -0.12 -4.45
C PHE A 68 14.95 -1.41 -5.18
N ARG A 69 14.10 -2.43 -5.05
CA ARG A 69 14.15 -3.63 -5.89
C ARG A 69 13.95 -3.23 -7.36
N THR A 70 14.73 -3.83 -8.27
CA THR A 70 14.45 -3.70 -9.72
C THR A 70 13.11 -4.35 -10.05
N PRO A 71 12.13 -3.60 -10.61
CA PRO A 71 10.80 -4.14 -10.86
C PRO A 71 10.85 -5.24 -11.92
N ASN A 72 10.25 -6.39 -11.61
CA ASN A 72 10.09 -7.49 -12.56
C ASN A 72 8.95 -7.20 -13.54
N VAL A 73 8.72 -8.11 -14.50
CA VAL A 73 7.66 -7.97 -15.52
C VAL A 73 6.28 -7.85 -14.89
N PHE A 74 5.99 -8.65 -13.86
CA PHE A 74 4.70 -8.61 -13.17
C PHE A 74 4.49 -7.29 -12.43
N ASP A 75 5.52 -6.70 -11.83
CA ASP A 75 5.42 -5.39 -11.17
C ASP A 75 5.07 -4.29 -12.18
N LYS A 76 5.61 -4.38 -13.41
CA LYS A 76 5.23 -3.48 -14.51
C LYS A 76 3.78 -3.68 -14.95
N ILE A 77 3.31 -4.93 -15.01
CA ILE A 77 1.91 -5.25 -15.33
C ILE A 77 0.98 -4.69 -14.25
N THR A 78 1.30 -4.89 -12.97
CA THR A 78 0.55 -4.31 -11.85
C THR A 78 0.49 -2.79 -11.93
N LYS A 79 1.61 -2.12 -12.21
CA LYS A 79 1.64 -0.66 -12.40
C LYS A 79 0.82 -0.20 -13.61
N LEU A 80 0.84 -0.96 -14.70
CA LEU A 80 0.00 -0.70 -15.88
C LEU A 80 -1.48 -0.87 -15.55
N ALA A 81 -1.86 -1.90 -14.79
CA ALA A 81 -3.24 -2.16 -14.40
C ALA A 81 -3.82 -1.01 -13.56
N GLY A 82 -3.03 -0.47 -12.62
CA GLY A 82 -3.40 0.74 -11.86
C GLY A 82 -3.33 2.05 -12.64
N SER A 83 -2.98 2.04 -13.94
CA SER A 83 -2.87 3.27 -14.72
C SER A 83 -4.25 3.87 -15.04
N ARG A 84 -4.27 5.19 -15.25
CA ARG A 84 -5.48 5.94 -15.64
C ARG A 84 -6.01 5.49 -17.00
N ILE A 85 -5.12 5.07 -17.89
CA ILE A 85 -5.45 4.59 -19.23
C ILE A 85 -6.23 3.28 -19.13
N THR A 86 -5.76 2.32 -18.31
CA THR A 86 -6.46 1.06 -18.08
C THR A 86 -7.85 1.28 -17.50
N PHE A 87 -7.94 2.13 -16.47
CA PHE A 87 -9.22 2.48 -15.87
C PHE A 87 -10.21 3.08 -16.90
N LEU A 88 -9.78 4.06 -17.69
CA LEU A 88 -10.62 4.66 -18.74
C LEU A 88 -10.99 3.65 -19.83
N SER A 89 -10.07 2.76 -20.21
CA SER A 89 -10.32 1.70 -21.19
C SER A 89 -11.43 0.76 -20.71
N ILE A 90 -11.41 0.35 -19.45
CA ILE A 90 -12.45 -0.52 -18.87
C ILE A 90 -13.79 0.20 -18.80
N LEU A 91 -13.81 1.47 -18.39
CA LEU A 91 -15.04 2.28 -18.42
C LEU A 91 -15.63 2.40 -19.83
N ILE A 92 -14.78 2.62 -20.84
CA ILE A 92 -15.22 2.68 -22.24
C ILE A 92 -15.79 1.33 -22.66
N MET A 93 -15.15 0.22 -22.29
CA MET A 93 -15.63 -1.13 -22.61
C MET A 93 -17.00 -1.43 -21.98
N ILE A 94 -17.20 -1.04 -20.71
CA ILE A 94 -18.50 -1.15 -20.02
C ILE A 94 -19.55 -0.29 -20.74
N LEU A 95 -19.20 0.94 -21.12
CA LEU A 95 -20.12 1.85 -21.82
C LEU A 95 -20.52 1.31 -23.20
N ILE A 96 -19.55 0.78 -23.95
CA ILE A 96 -19.80 0.13 -25.24
C ILE A 96 -20.75 -1.05 -25.06
N TRP A 97 -20.49 -1.90 -24.06
CA TRP A 97 -21.39 -3.00 -23.73
C TRP A 97 -22.80 -2.50 -23.40
N LEU A 98 -22.94 -1.49 -22.54
CA LEU A 98 -24.26 -0.94 -22.20
C LEU A 98 -25.02 -0.43 -23.43
N VAL A 99 -24.34 0.33 -24.31
CA VAL A 99 -24.94 0.88 -25.54
C VAL A 99 -25.35 -0.24 -26.50
N LEU A 100 -24.50 -1.25 -26.70
CA LEU A 100 -24.83 -2.39 -27.55
C LEU A 100 -26.01 -3.19 -26.98
N GLY A 101 -26.09 -3.36 -25.66
CA GLY A 101 -27.23 -4.02 -25.00
C GLY A 101 -28.55 -3.28 -25.20
N LEU A 102 -28.53 -1.95 -25.18
CA LEU A 102 -29.72 -1.13 -25.47
C LEU A 102 -30.17 -1.23 -26.93
N VAL A 103 -29.23 -1.42 -27.88
CA VAL A 103 -29.52 -1.54 -29.32
C VAL A 103 -30.00 -2.94 -29.70
N PHE A 104 -29.33 -3.99 -29.20
CA PHE A 104 -29.56 -5.38 -29.59
C PHE A 104 -30.49 -6.16 -28.65
N GLY A 105 -30.85 -5.58 -27.50
CA GLY A 105 -31.69 -6.20 -26.48
C GLY A 105 -30.88 -6.88 -25.36
N MET A 106 -31.31 -6.69 -24.11
CA MET A 106 -30.65 -7.21 -22.91
C MET A 106 -31.22 -8.57 -22.48
N GLY A 107 -31.10 -9.58 -23.34
CA GLY A 107 -31.52 -10.96 -23.01
C GLY A 107 -30.62 -11.63 -21.97
N ASP A 108 -30.99 -12.84 -21.53
CA ASP A 108 -30.25 -13.59 -20.50
C ASP A 108 -28.80 -13.91 -20.96
N THR A 109 -28.61 -14.32 -22.22
CA THR A 109 -27.26 -14.53 -22.79
C THR A 109 -26.40 -13.27 -22.75
N TRP A 110 -27.00 -12.10 -23.00
CA TRP A 110 -26.30 -10.81 -22.97
C TRP A 110 -25.73 -10.51 -21.57
N GLN A 111 -26.54 -10.78 -20.55
CA GLN A 111 -26.18 -10.62 -19.14
C GLN A 111 -25.10 -11.62 -18.70
N ILE A 112 -25.24 -12.90 -19.06
CA ILE A 112 -24.26 -13.96 -18.73
C ILE A 112 -22.88 -13.65 -19.31
N VAL A 113 -22.82 -13.16 -20.55
CA VAL A 113 -21.54 -12.78 -21.20
C VAL A 113 -20.83 -11.69 -20.41
N PHE A 114 -21.55 -10.64 -20.00
CA PHE A 114 -20.97 -9.58 -19.20
C PHE A 114 -20.52 -10.06 -17.82
N GLN A 115 -21.37 -10.83 -17.16
CA GLN A 115 -21.07 -11.40 -15.87
C GLN A 115 -19.76 -12.21 -15.92
N ASN A 116 -19.59 -13.07 -16.92
CA ASN A 116 -18.38 -13.86 -17.06
C ASN A 116 -17.14 -13.01 -17.40
N ALA A 117 -17.28 -12.01 -18.27
CA ALA A 117 -16.19 -11.08 -18.56
C ALA A 117 -15.77 -10.28 -17.32
N SER A 118 -16.75 -9.75 -16.57
CA SER A 118 -16.57 -9.08 -15.29
C SER A 118 -15.85 -9.98 -14.30
N SER A 119 -16.36 -11.19 -14.07
CA SER A 119 -15.79 -12.17 -13.14
C SER A 119 -14.32 -12.48 -13.42
N ILE A 120 -13.96 -12.66 -14.70
CA ILE A 120 -12.55 -12.86 -15.10
C ILE A 120 -11.72 -11.60 -14.81
N GLN A 121 -12.23 -10.42 -15.15
CA GLN A 121 -11.52 -9.17 -14.92
C GLN A 121 -11.28 -8.91 -13.43
N VAL A 122 -12.32 -9.07 -12.59
CA VAL A 122 -12.25 -8.86 -11.14
C VAL A 122 -11.24 -9.81 -10.54
N TYR A 123 -11.31 -11.10 -10.89
CA TYR A 123 -10.35 -12.10 -10.44
C TYR A 123 -8.89 -11.77 -10.80
N VAL A 124 -8.63 -11.31 -12.03
CA VAL A 124 -7.28 -10.84 -12.41
C VAL A 124 -6.88 -9.59 -11.62
N THR A 125 -7.83 -8.70 -11.36
CA THR A 125 -7.59 -7.45 -10.63
C THR A 125 -7.27 -7.72 -9.17
N ASP A 126 -7.92 -8.67 -8.52
CA ASP A 126 -7.66 -9.04 -7.12
C ASP A 126 -6.25 -9.60 -6.92
N ILE A 127 -5.82 -10.50 -7.82
CA ILE A 127 -4.43 -10.99 -7.88
C ILE A 127 -3.44 -9.82 -7.96
N LEU A 128 -3.72 -8.86 -8.85
CA LEU A 128 -2.85 -7.71 -9.04
C LEU A 128 -2.94 -6.72 -7.88
N LEU A 129 -4.08 -6.61 -7.19
CA LEU A 129 -4.26 -5.78 -5.99
C LEU A 129 -3.46 -6.33 -4.81
N ILE A 130 -3.47 -7.64 -4.56
CA ILE A 130 -2.60 -8.25 -3.54
C ILE A 130 -1.15 -7.92 -3.85
N ARG A 131 -0.73 -8.14 -5.09
CA ARG A 131 0.64 -7.89 -5.51
C ARG A 131 1.02 -6.42 -5.34
N GLN A 132 0.11 -5.51 -5.72
CA GLN A 132 0.28 -4.08 -5.56
C GLN A 132 0.49 -3.72 -4.09
N GLN A 133 -0.39 -4.21 -3.21
CA GLN A 133 -0.32 -3.99 -1.77
C GLN A 133 1.01 -4.49 -1.19
N GLN A 134 1.40 -5.73 -1.46
CA GLN A 134 2.65 -6.31 -0.93
C GLN A 134 3.89 -5.52 -1.40
N ASN A 135 3.91 -5.12 -2.68
CA ASN A 135 4.99 -4.31 -3.24
C ASN A 135 5.05 -2.93 -2.58
N ALA A 136 3.91 -2.28 -2.40
CA ALA A 136 3.80 -0.97 -1.77
C ALA A 136 4.20 -1.00 -0.30
N GLY A 137 3.71 -1.99 0.46
CA GLY A 137 4.06 -2.20 1.86
C GLY A 137 5.56 -2.41 2.05
N ARG A 138 6.19 -3.25 1.22
CA ARG A 138 7.65 -3.46 1.27
C ARG A 138 8.43 -2.20 0.91
N ALA A 139 8.05 -1.50 -0.15
CA ALA A 139 8.72 -0.27 -0.57
C ALA A 139 8.64 0.82 0.51
N LEU A 140 7.48 0.96 1.15
CA LEU A 140 7.28 1.87 2.27
C LEU A 140 8.20 1.52 3.44
N MET A 141 8.20 0.25 3.89
CA MET A 141 9.06 -0.19 4.99
C MET A 141 10.55 -0.03 4.68
N ALA A 142 10.99 -0.36 3.46
CA ALA A 142 12.38 -0.17 3.04
C ALA A 142 12.80 1.30 3.08
N THR A 143 11.89 2.20 2.67
CA THR A 143 12.15 3.62 2.71
C THR A 143 12.22 4.14 4.15
N ILE A 144 11.33 3.70 5.04
CA ILE A 144 11.38 4.05 6.46
C ILE A 144 12.68 3.54 7.11
N ALA A 145 13.09 2.31 6.80
CA ALA A 145 14.35 1.75 7.30
C ALA A 145 15.56 2.58 6.82
N GLU A 146 15.56 3.07 5.59
CA GLU A 146 16.60 3.96 5.07
C GLU A 146 16.63 5.31 5.83
N LEU A 147 15.46 5.90 6.10
CA LEU A 147 15.35 7.13 6.90
C LEU A 147 15.82 6.91 8.34
N GLN A 148 15.47 5.79 8.97
CA GLN A 148 15.92 5.46 10.32
C GLN A 148 17.43 5.13 10.37
N SER A 149 18.00 4.55 9.31
CA SER A 149 19.44 4.36 9.16
C SER A 149 20.17 5.71 9.19
N ARG A 150 19.71 6.72 8.43
CA ARG A 150 20.26 8.10 8.51
C ARG A 150 19.99 8.75 9.87
N GLY A 151 18.79 8.56 10.43
CA GLY A 151 18.43 9.06 11.75
C GLY A 151 19.39 8.59 12.84
N LYS A 152 19.86 7.33 12.80
CA LYS A 152 20.89 6.83 13.73
C LYS A 152 22.23 7.55 13.56
N THR A 153 22.61 7.87 12.32
CA THR A 153 23.80 8.71 12.05
C THR A 153 23.62 10.10 12.61
N PHE A 154 22.45 10.73 12.46
CA PHE A 154 22.15 12.03 13.06
C PHE A 154 22.32 12.02 14.58
N VAL A 155 21.70 11.04 15.27
CA VAL A 155 21.84 10.87 16.72
C VAL A 155 23.29 10.69 17.15
N ARG A 156 24.13 10.05 16.32
CA ARG A 156 25.58 9.91 16.56
C ARG A 156 26.35 11.22 16.38
N LEU A 157 26.01 12.02 15.38
CA LEU A 157 26.80 13.19 14.97
C LEU A 157 26.42 14.47 15.69
N PHE A 158 25.13 14.73 15.92
CA PHE A 158 24.66 15.94 16.61
C PHE A 158 25.31 16.22 17.97
N PRO A 159 25.64 15.22 18.82
CA PRO A 159 26.32 15.47 20.09
C PRO A 159 27.71 16.10 19.97
N HIS A 160 28.35 16.04 18.80
CA HIS A 160 29.67 16.63 18.57
C HIS A 160 29.60 18.12 18.26
N ILE A 161 28.42 18.62 17.85
CA ILE A 161 28.17 20.03 17.64
C ILE A 161 27.91 20.65 19.02
N PRO A 162 28.70 21.64 19.47
CA PRO A 162 28.66 22.13 20.84
C PRO A 162 27.30 22.76 21.19
N GLU A 163 26.63 22.19 22.20
CA GLU A 163 25.36 22.67 22.78
C GLU A 163 25.47 24.12 23.29
N SER A 164 26.68 24.57 23.67
CA SER A 164 26.89 25.82 24.42
C SER A 164 26.82 27.12 23.61
N LYS A 165 26.96 27.08 22.27
CA LYS A 165 26.92 28.33 21.46
C LYS A 165 25.47 28.82 21.25
N TYR A 166 24.50 27.91 21.27
CA TYR A 166 23.10 28.18 20.90
C TYR A 166 22.09 27.98 22.06
N MET A 167 22.57 27.73 23.28
CA MET A 167 21.72 27.63 24.48
C MET A 167 21.75 28.89 25.35
N ASN A 168 22.75 29.77 25.17
CA ASN A 168 22.77 31.09 25.78
C ASN A 168 21.77 32.00 25.06
N THR A 169 20.57 32.15 25.63
CA THR A 169 19.50 33.08 25.22
C THR A 169 19.90 34.55 25.25
N SER A 170 21.10 34.87 25.74
CA SER A 170 21.69 36.22 25.79
C SER A 170 22.51 36.58 24.53
N LEU A 171 22.84 35.62 23.66
CA LEU A 171 23.54 35.89 22.41
C LEU A 171 22.55 36.23 21.28
N GLU A 172 22.79 37.34 20.59
CA GLU A 172 21.96 37.86 19.50
C GLU A 172 21.83 36.86 18.33
N GLU A 173 22.88 36.08 18.07
CA GLU A 173 22.91 35.00 17.06
C GLU A 173 21.93 33.87 17.40
N THR A 174 21.91 33.44 18.66
CA THR A 174 20.98 32.41 19.18
C THR A 174 19.52 32.86 19.09
N GLN A 175 19.25 34.14 19.36
CA GLN A 175 17.92 34.71 19.22
C GLN A 175 17.48 34.79 17.75
N LYS A 176 18.39 35.13 16.83
CA LYS A 176 18.13 35.15 15.39
C LYS A 176 17.80 33.76 14.85
N VAL A 177 18.59 32.74 15.19
CA VAL A 177 18.35 31.34 14.80
C VAL A 177 17.01 30.86 15.33
N ASN A 178 16.73 31.06 16.62
CA ASN A 178 15.45 30.67 17.22
C ASN A 178 14.26 31.44 16.63
N SER A 179 14.42 32.73 16.30
CA SER A 179 13.36 33.49 15.62
C SER A 179 13.11 33.02 14.19
N HIS A 180 14.16 32.68 13.44
CA HIS A 180 14.05 32.19 12.07
C HIS A 180 13.36 30.82 12.02
N VAL A 181 13.82 29.89 12.87
CA VAL A 181 13.25 28.55 12.99
C VAL A 181 11.81 28.60 13.52
N LYS A 182 11.50 29.52 14.43
CA LYS A 182 10.13 29.76 14.91
C LYS A 182 9.23 30.35 13.82
N ASP A 183 9.70 31.36 13.09
CA ASP A 183 8.96 31.96 11.96
C ASP A 183 8.68 30.92 10.87
N PHE A 184 9.66 30.09 10.55
CA PHE A 184 9.49 28.95 9.64
C PHE A 184 8.47 27.93 10.17
N ASN A 185 8.52 27.58 11.46
CA ASN A 185 7.58 26.65 12.08
C ASN A 185 6.12 27.15 12.03
N GLU A 186 5.91 28.47 12.17
CA GLU A 186 4.60 29.13 12.10
C GLU A 186 4.11 29.35 10.65
N LYS A 187 5.01 29.66 9.71
CA LYS A 187 4.69 29.89 8.29
C LYS A 187 4.72 28.64 7.42
N TYR A 188 5.16 27.49 7.95
CA TYR A 188 5.29 26.25 7.20
C TYR A 188 4.02 25.92 6.42
N ASN A 189 4.14 25.99 5.09
CA ASN A 189 3.11 25.58 4.17
C ASN A 189 3.56 24.32 3.44
N GLU A 190 2.89 23.20 3.72
CA GLU A 190 3.13 21.89 3.09
C GLU A 190 3.17 21.99 1.55
N SER A 191 2.43 22.92 0.95
CA SER A 191 2.35 23.10 -0.50
C SER A 191 3.49 23.90 -1.13
N GLU A 192 4.28 24.64 -0.35
CA GLU A 192 5.38 25.48 -0.84
C GLU A 192 6.72 24.74 -0.89
N HIS A 193 6.96 23.85 0.08
CA HIS A 193 8.19 23.05 0.17
C HIS A 193 8.13 21.70 -0.53
N LEU A 194 6.96 21.31 -1.04
CA LEU A 194 6.84 20.17 -1.92
C LEU A 194 7.28 20.60 -3.32
N GLU A 195 8.52 20.28 -3.71
CA GLU A 195 9.01 20.36 -5.09
C GLU A 195 8.26 19.37 -6.00
N THR A 196 6.96 19.56 -6.15
CA THR A 196 6.13 18.84 -7.09
C THR A 196 5.92 19.78 -8.27
N ALA A 197 6.34 19.35 -9.46
CA ALA A 197 6.00 20.04 -10.68
C ALA A 197 4.50 20.34 -10.67
N LYS A 198 4.11 21.61 -10.94
CA LYS A 198 2.70 22.01 -10.97
C LYS A 198 1.94 21.00 -11.83
N PRO A 199 0.96 20.27 -11.28
CA PRO A 199 0.29 19.22 -12.04
C PRO A 199 -0.36 19.84 -13.27
N SER A 200 -0.36 19.11 -14.38
CA SER A 200 -1.13 19.53 -15.55
C SER A 200 -2.58 19.76 -15.15
N ARG A 201 -3.28 20.70 -15.80
CA ARG A 201 -4.70 20.96 -15.52
C ARG A 201 -5.52 19.67 -15.58
N TYR A 202 -5.20 18.78 -16.52
CA TYR A 202 -5.83 17.47 -16.66
C TYR A 202 -5.53 16.55 -15.47
N ASP A 203 -4.29 16.52 -14.99
CA ASP A 203 -3.90 15.72 -13.81
C ASP A 203 -4.62 16.20 -12.56
N TYR A 204 -4.71 17.53 -12.39
CA TYR A 204 -5.40 18.12 -11.25
C TYR A 204 -6.88 17.77 -11.25
N VAL A 205 -7.57 17.98 -12.38
CA VAL A 205 -9.00 17.63 -12.51
C VAL A 205 -9.19 16.14 -12.28
N TRP A 206 -8.36 15.29 -12.89
CA TRP A 206 -8.39 13.84 -12.69
C TRP A 206 -8.29 13.46 -11.22
N ILE A 207 -7.24 13.92 -10.54
CA ILE A 207 -6.99 13.60 -9.13
C ILE A 207 -8.14 14.08 -8.25
N LYS A 208 -8.66 15.30 -8.50
CA LYS A 208 -9.80 15.84 -7.75
C LYS A 208 -11.07 15.03 -7.96
N SER A 209 -11.36 14.63 -9.19
CA SER A 209 -12.51 13.77 -9.51
C SER A 209 -12.40 12.40 -8.84
N CYS A 210 -11.25 11.71 -8.96
CA CYS A 210 -11.01 10.44 -8.28
C CYS A 210 -11.12 10.57 -6.76
N GLN A 211 -10.61 11.65 -6.16
CA GLN A 211 -10.75 11.91 -4.72
C GLN A 211 -12.22 12.11 -4.32
N ALA A 212 -13.02 12.81 -5.12
CA ALA A 212 -14.44 12.98 -4.85
C ALA A 212 -15.19 11.63 -4.90
N VAL A 213 -14.94 10.84 -5.94
CA VAL A 213 -15.54 9.50 -6.09
C VAL A 213 -15.09 8.57 -4.95
N ALA A 214 -13.80 8.56 -4.61
CA ALA A 214 -13.28 7.75 -3.51
C ALA A 214 -13.93 8.13 -2.17
N LYS A 215 -14.11 9.43 -1.88
CA LYS A 215 -14.81 9.88 -0.67
C LYS A 215 -16.27 9.43 -0.61
N VAL A 216 -16.97 9.42 -1.75
CA VAL A 216 -18.36 8.95 -1.82
C VAL A 216 -18.42 7.44 -1.61
N LEU A 217 -17.63 6.66 -2.36
CA LEU A 217 -17.61 5.20 -2.27
C LEU A 217 -17.11 4.68 -0.92
N GLY A 218 -16.15 5.38 -0.31
CA GLY A 218 -15.61 5.07 1.00
C GLY A 218 -16.38 5.74 2.14
N SER A 219 -17.66 6.04 1.98
CA SER A 219 -18.51 6.61 3.04
C SER A 219 -19.44 5.55 3.64
N VAL A 220 -19.81 5.70 4.92
CA VAL A 220 -20.82 4.84 5.56
C VAL A 220 -22.14 4.80 4.76
N TRP A 221 -22.50 5.91 4.12
CA TRP A 221 -23.71 6.00 3.30
C TRP A 221 -23.65 5.09 2.09
N ALA A 222 -22.48 4.89 1.48
CA ALA A 222 -22.31 3.92 0.40
C ALA A 222 -22.62 2.50 0.89
N TYR A 223 -22.25 2.14 2.12
CA TYR A 223 -22.52 0.82 2.70
C TYR A 223 -23.99 0.62 2.98
N ILE A 224 -24.62 1.64 3.55
CA ILE A 224 -26.05 1.63 3.85
C ILE A 224 -26.84 1.46 2.54
N LEU A 225 -26.50 2.24 1.51
CA LEU A 225 -27.15 2.13 0.20
C LEU A 225 -26.91 0.76 -0.46
N TYR A 226 -25.69 0.22 -0.36
CA TYR A 226 -25.36 -1.10 -0.86
C TYR A 226 -26.26 -2.18 -0.24
N TRP A 227 -26.32 -2.24 1.10
CA TRP A 227 -27.12 -3.24 1.81
C TRP A 227 -28.64 -3.00 1.70
N ILE A 228 -29.10 -1.76 1.58
CA ILE A 228 -30.49 -1.46 1.25
C ILE A 228 -30.85 -2.02 -0.13
N GLY A 229 -29.96 -1.86 -1.13
CA GLY A 229 -30.17 -2.42 -2.46
C GLY A 229 -30.30 -3.94 -2.45
N ILE A 230 -29.39 -4.62 -1.76
CA ILE A 230 -29.46 -6.09 -1.58
C ILE A 230 -30.71 -6.49 -0.79
N GLY A 231 -31.06 -5.76 0.27
CA GLY A 231 -32.26 -6.00 1.06
C GLY A 231 -33.55 -5.85 0.26
N ALA A 232 -33.64 -4.82 -0.60
CA ALA A 232 -34.77 -4.62 -1.51
C ALA A 232 -34.88 -5.77 -2.52
N TRP A 233 -33.76 -6.24 -3.06
CA TRP A 233 -33.73 -7.41 -3.94
C TRP A 233 -34.22 -8.68 -3.23
N ILE A 234 -33.77 -8.94 -1.98
CA ILE A 234 -34.26 -10.09 -1.20
C ILE A 234 -35.77 -9.95 -0.94
N ALA A 235 -36.24 -8.76 -0.55
CA ALA A 235 -37.64 -8.52 -0.20
C ALA A 235 -38.59 -8.68 -1.40
N LEU A 236 -38.15 -8.34 -2.61
CA LEU A 236 -38.91 -8.53 -3.85
C LEU A 236 -38.84 -9.96 -4.39
N GLY A 237 -37.86 -10.76 -3.96
CA GLY A 237 -37.64 -12.13 -4.43
C GLY A 237 -38.87 -13.07 -4.37
N PRO A 238 -39.67 -13.10 -3.30
CA PRO A 238 -40.87 -13.93 -3.21
C PRO A 238 -41.90 -13.64 -4.32
N SER A 239 -42.08 -12.36 -4.68
CA SER A 239 -42.99 -11.95 -5.76
C SER A 239 -42.57 -12.50 -7.12
N PHE A 240 -41.26 -12.71 -7.31
CA PHE A 240 -40.67 -13.29 -8.52
C PHE A 240 -40.27 -14.77 -8.36
N LYS A 241 -40.71 -15.43 -7.27
CA LYS A 241 -40.42 -16.84 -6.94
C LYS A 241 -38.93 -17.20 -6.95
N PHE A 242 -38.04 -16.22 -6.71
CA PHE A 242 -36.58 -16.40 -6.79
C PHE A 242 -36.11 -17.11 -8.09
N SER A 243 -36.73 -16.76 -9.23
CA SER A 243 -36.39 -17.36 -10.53
C SER A 243 -34.93 -17.16 -10.94
N ASN A 244 -34.44 -17.98 -11.88
CA ASN A 244 -33.08 -17.85 -12.40
C ASN A 244 -32.83 -16.45 -13.00
N THR A 245 -33.79 -15.90 -13.74
CA THR A 245 -33.72 -14.52 -14.28
C THR A 245 -33.66 -13.46 -13.18
N TRP A 246 -34.38 -13.65 -12.06
CA TRP A 246 -34.32 -12.74 -10.91
C TRP A 246 -32.93 -12.73 -10.24
N GLN A 247 -32.28 -13.89 -10.20
CA GLN A 247 -30.90 -14.01 -9.71
C GLN A 247 -29.90 -13.42 -10.70
N LEU A 248 -30.12 -13.56 -12.00
CA LEU A 248 -29.26 -13.01 -13.04
C LEU A 248 -29.22 -11.47 -13.02
N TYR A 249 -30.34 -10.81 -12.69
CA TYR A 249 -30.36 -9.35 -12.55
C TYR A 249 -29.45 -8.84 -11.44
N VAL A 250 -29.52 -9.44 -10.24
CA VAL A 250 -28.62 -9.03 -9.15
C VAL A 250 -27.18 -9.40 -9.48
N ASN A 251 -26.95 -10.54 -10.14
CA ASN A 251 -25.61 -10.97 -10.51
C ASN A 251 -24.97 -9.98 -11.50
N THR A 252 -25.70 -9.58 -12.53
CA THR A 252 -25.24 -8.56 -13.49
C THR A 252 -25.00 -7.20 -12.83
N ALA A 253 -25.87 -6.79 -11.92
CA ALA A 253 -25.71 -5.55 -11.16
C ALA A 253 -24.46 -5.59 -10.26
N THR A 254 -24.25 -6.68 -9.54
CA THR A 254 -23.07 -6.87 -8.68
C THR A 254 -21.79 -7.01 -9.51
N ALA A 255 -21.83 -7.70 -10.65
CA ALA A 255 -20.73 -7.78 -11.62
C ALA A 255 -20.30 -6.37 -12.08
N LEU A 256 -21.26 -5.51 -12.42
CA LEU A 256 -20.98 -4.13 -12.81
C LEU A 256 -20.31 -3.35 -11.67
N VAL A 257 -20.83 -3.49 -10.44
CA VAL A 257 -20.25 -2.84 -9.25
C VAL A 257 -18.83 -3.34 -9.02
N LEU A 258 -18.59 -4.65 -9.00
CA LEU A 258 -17.27 -5.27 -8.82
C LEU A 258 -16.28 -4.83 -9.90
N THR A 259 -16.70 -4.86 -11.16
CA THR A 259 -15.86 -4.44 -12.30
C THR A 259 -15.38 -3.02 -12.08
N PHE A 260 -16.29 -2.11 -11.73
CA PHE A 260 -15.98 -0.71 -11.51
C PHE A 260 -15.14 -0.49 -10.24
N THR A 261 -15.53 -1.06 -9.10
CA THR A 261 -14.87 -0.80 -7.81
C THR A 261 -13.48 -1.42 -7.76
N SER A 262 -13.26 -2.60 -8.34
CA SER A 262 -11.94 -3.26 -8.39
C SER A 262 -10.92 -2.42 -9.16
N VAL A 263 -11.26 -1.99 -10.38
CA VAL A 263 -10.35 -1.18 -11.22
C VAL A 263 -10.20 0.24 -10.70
N PHE A 264 -11.25 0.79 -10.08
CA PHE A 264 -11.19 2.08 -9.42
C PHE A 264 -10.25 2.02 -8.21
N LEU A 265 -10.37 0.99 -7.36
CA LEU A 265 -9.51 0.75 -6.22
C LEU A 265 -8.05 0.61 -6.66
N GLN A 266 -7.78 -0.16 -7.72
CA GLN A 266 -6.44 -0.33 -8.26
C GLN A 266 -5.85 1.00 -8.77
N ASN A 267 -6.66 1.81 -9.45
CA ASN A 267 -6.23 3.11 -9.94
C ASN A 267 -5.95 4.12 -8.82
N ILE A 268 -6.84 4.23 -7.84
CA ILE A 268 -6.65 5.16 -6.73
C ILE A 268 -5.44 4.75 -5.89
N GLN A 269 -5.29 3.45 -5.61
CA GLN A 269 -4.15 2.93 -4.86
C GLN A 269 -2.83 3.24 -5.56
N GLN A 270 -2.73 2.99 -6.87
CA GLN A 270 -1.52 3.30 -7.65
C GLN A 270 -1.19 4.80 -7.62
N SER A 271 -2.22 5.64 -7.75
CA SER A 271 -2.08 7.10 -7.71
C SER A 271 -1.60 7.60 -6.35
N GLN A 272 -2.05 7.01 -5.24
CA GLN A 272 -1.58 7.38 -3.91
C GLN A 272 -0.18 6.85 -3.62
N GLU A 273 0.14 5.63 -4.04
CA GLU A 273 1.47 5.04 -3.91
C GLU A 273 2.53 5.87 -4.65
N ASP A 274 2.25 6.30 -5.89
CA ASP A 274 3.16 7.16 -6.65
C ASP A 274 3.36 8.53 -5.99
N LYS A 275 2.33 9.10 -5.33
CA LYS A 275 2.47 10.35 -4.56
C LYS A 275 3.30 10.13 -3.31
N LEU A 276 3.01 9.07 -2.56
CA LEU A 276 3.70 8.67 -1.36
C LEU A 276 5.20 8.45 -1.63
N ALA A 277 5.53 7.71 -2.68
CA ALA A 277 6.91 7.47 -3.08
C ALA A 277 7.67 8.78 -3.36
N LYS A 278 7.04 9.74 -4.06
CA LYS A 278 7.65 11.06 -4.32
C LYS A 278 7.88 11.86 -3.04
N LEU A 279 6.92 11.85 -2.10
CA LEU A 279 7.06 12.52 -0.81
C LEU A 279 8.23 11.95 0.00
N LEU A 280 8.33 10.62 0.03
CA LEU A 280 9.41 9.93 0.70
C LEU A 280 10.78 10.17 0.05
N GLU A 281 10.82 10.22 -1.29
CA GLU A 281 12.03 10.57 -2.04
C GLU A 281 12.50 12.00 -1.69
N GLN A 282 11.58 12.95 -1.54
CA GLN A 282 11.91 14.30 -1.08
C GLN A 282 12.45 14.30 0.35
N ALA A 283 11.84 13.55 1.26
CA ALA A 283 12.34 13.41 2.63
C ALA A 283 13.77 12.83 2.66
N ILE A 284 14.06 11.83 1.81
CA ILE A 284 15.41 11.28 1.64
C ILE A 284 16.38 12.34 1.12
N LYS A 285 16.00 13.14 0.12
CA LYS A 285 16.84 14.21 -0.43
C LYS A 285 17.23 15.23 0.63
N ILE A 286 16.29 15.63 1.47
CA ILE A 286 16.56 16.55 2.59
C ILE A 286 17.54 15.91 3.58
N ASP A 287 17.32 14.64 3.96
CA ASP A 287 18.25 13.94 4.86
C ASP A 287 19.65 13.83 4.27
N ILE A 288 19.79 13.66 2.96
CA ILE A 288 21.11 13.62 2.29
C ILE A 288 21.83 14.96 2.48
N VAL A 289 21.15 16.09 2.28
CA VAL A 289 21.74 17.42 2.46
C VAL A 289 22.14 17.64 3.93
N ILE A 290 21.25 17.29 4.85
CA ILE A 290 21.52 17.33 6.30
C ILE A 290 22.76 16.50 6.66
N GLU A 291 22.83 15.26 6.16
CA GLU A 291 23.95 14.35 6.41
C GLU A 291 25.27 14.93 5.88
N GLN A 292 25.27 15.45 4.65
CA GLN A 292 26.45 16.05 4.03
C GLN A 292 26.99 17.22 4.86
N ASN A 293 26.12 18.14 5.27
CA ASN A 293 26.52 19.32 6.03
C ASN A 293 27.04 18.93 7.42
N ILE A 294 26.35 18.05 8.15
CA ILE A 294 26.81 17.61 9.48
C ILE A 294 28.14 16.85 9.39
N ARG A 295 28.33 16.01 8.36
CA ARG A 295 29.61 15.32 8.17
C ARG A 295 30.73 16.29 7.80
N ALA A 296 30.46 17.36 7.05
CA ALA A 296 31.44 18.41 6.80
C ALA A 296 31.83 19.15 8.08
N LEU A 297 30.86 19.43 8.96
CA LEU A 297 31.06 20.09 10.24
C LEU A 297 31.81 19.22 11.27
N THR A 298 31.58 17.90 11.27
CA THR A 298 32.15 16.95 12.26
C THR A 298 33.37 16.17 11.76
N GLY A 299 33.58 16.12 10.44
CA GLY A 299 34.63 15.33 9.80
C GLY A 299 34.40 13.81 9.84
N ASP A 300 33.16 13.34 10.11
CA ASP A 300 32.86 11.92 10.23
C ASP A 300 32.74 11.22 8.87
N GLN A 301 33.62 10.22 8.64
CA GLN A 301 33.64 9.38 7.43
C GLN A 301 33.05 7.99 7.66
N ARG A 302 32.52 7.68 8.86
CA ARG A 302 31.99 6.35 9.18
C ARG A 302 30.72 6.06 8.38
N LEU A 303 30.61 4.82 7.90
CA LEU A 303 29.43 4.36 7.18
C LEU A 303 28.16 4.49 8.02
N ASN A 304 27.04 4.69 7.33
CA ASN A 304 25.71 4.63 7.93
C ASN A 304 25.43 3.19 8.40
N PRO A 305 24.85 3.00 9.60
CA PRO A 305 24.56 1.68 10.12
C PRO A 305 23.43 1.01 9.33
N ILE A 306 23.49 -0.32 9.20
CA ILE A 306 22.36 -1.10 8.68
C ILE A 306 21.21 -1.00 9.68
N PHE A 307 20.04 -0.55 9.22
CA PHE A 307 18.81 -0.61 9.98
C PHE A 307 18.02 -1.84 9.55
N THR A 308 17.56 -2.63 10.53
CA THR A 308 16.78 -3.85 10.28
C THR A 308 15.39 -3.69 10.87
N ILE A 309 14.37 -3.83 10.04
CA ILE A 309 12.99 -3.99 10.50
C ILE A 309 12.73 -5.50 10.58
N PRO A 310 12.57 -6.07 11.79
CA PRO A 310 12.34 -7.49 11.95
C PRO A 310 10.96 -7.89 11.41
N VAL A 311 10.87 -9.13 10.89
CA VAL A 311 9.57 -9.69 10.50
C VAL A 311 8.77 -9.96 11.77
N PRO A 312 7.53 -9.43 11.90
CA PRO A 312 6.71 -9.69 13.08
C PRO A 312 6.40 -11.18 13.21
N SER A 313 6.44 -11.71 14.44
CA SER A 313 6.13 -13.12 14.69
C SER A 313 4.69 -13.43 14.31
N ARG A 314 4.49 -14.33 13.34
CA ARG A 314 3.16 -14.74 12.86
C ARG A 314 2.73 -16.07 13.48
N SER A 315 1.45 -16.14 13.86
CA SER A 315 0.76 -17.38 14.24
C SER A 315 0.66 -18.34 13.06
N ALA A 316 0.36 -19.63 13.32
CA ALA A 316 0.19 -20.62 12.26
C ALA A 316 -0.90 -20.23 11.25
N MET A 317 -1.98 -19.63 11.75
CA MET A 317 -3.11 -19.20 10.92
C MET A 317 -2.74 -18.02 10.02
N GLU A 318 -2.01 -17.03 10.55
CA GLU A 318 -1.52 -15.92 9.74
C GLU A 318 -0.56 -16.41 8.67
N ARG A 319 0.31 -17.39 8.97
CA ARG A 319 1.19 -18.01 7.96
C ARG A 319 0.42 -18.69 6.82
N LEU A 320 -0.77 -19.23 7.08
CA LEU A 320 -1.63 -19.80 6.04
C LEU A 320 -2.24 -18.71 5.15
N ILE A 321 -2.78 -17.65 5.75
CA ILE A 321 -3.31 -16.47 5.03
C ILE A 321 -2.21 -15.88 4.15
N ASP A 322 -1.04 -15.74 4.74
CA ASP A 322 0.18 -15.26 4.11
C ASP A 322 0.62 -16.12 2.93
N GLY A 323 0.64 -17.45 3.10
CA GLY A 323 0.98 -18.39 2.03
C GLY A 323 -0.03 -18.35 0.88
N PHE A 324 -1.33 -18.23 1.17
CA PHE A 324 -2.36 -18.07 0.15
C PHE A 324 -2.14 -16.77 -0.65
N ALA A 325 -1.94 -15.65 0.05
CA ALA A 325 -1.69 -14.37 -0.61
C ALA A 325 -0.42 -14.38 -1.46
N ASP A 326 0.63 -15.05 -1.00
CA ASP A 326 1.88 -15.18 -1.76
C ASP A 326 1.67 -16.01 -3.02
N ILE A 327 0.86 -17.07 -2.98
CA ILE A 327 0.51 -17.86 -4.16
C ILE A 327 -0.32 -17.00 -5.12
N MET A 328 -1.36 -16.32 -4.63
CA MET A 328 -2.26 -15.52 -5.44
C MET A 328 -1.57 -14.30 -6.06
N GLY A 329 -0.82 -13.51 -5.28
CA GLY A 329 -0.06 -12.35 -5.75
C GLY A 329 1.23 -12.69 -6.52
N SER A 330 1.61 -13.97 -6.58
CA SER A 330 2.74 -14.45 -7.40
C SER A 330 2.35 -14.72 -8.85
N GLY A 331 3.36 -14.98 -9.69
CA GLY A 331 3.13 -15.54 -11.02
C GLY A 331 2.42 -16.90 -11.00
N VAL A 332 2.40 -17.62 -9.87
CA VAL A 332 1.68 -18.90 -9.75
C VAL A 332 0.17 -18.70 -9.81
N GLY A 333 -0.38 -17.68 -9.12
CA GLY A 333 -1.79 -17.33 -9.20
C GLY A 333 -2.22 -17.11 -10.65
N VAL A 334 -1.49 -16.27 -11.38
CA VAL A 334 -1.74 -16.01 -12.82
C VAL A 334 -1.66 -17.29 -13.66
N ILE A 335 -0.69 -18.17 -13.41
CA ILE A 335 -0.59 -19.44 -14.14
C ILE A 335 -1.79 -20.34 -13.84
N ILE A 336 -2.23 -20.42 -12.57
CA ILE A 336 -3.44 -21.16 -12.18
C ILE A 336 -4.65 -20.60 -12.92
N SER A 337 -4.77 -19.27 -12.99
CA SER A 337 -5.85 -18.59 -13.73
C SER A 337 -5.82 -18.93 -15.22
N LEU A 338 -4.66 -18.80 -15.87
CA LEU A 338 -4.50 -19.09 -17.29
C LEU A 338 -4.78 -20.55 -17.62
N LEU A 339 -4.34 -21.48 -16.77
CA LEU A 339 -4.63 -22.91 -16.92
C LEU A 339 -6.13 -23.18 -16.77
N PHE A 340 -6.77 -22.59 -15.75
CA PHE A 340 -8.21 -22.72 -15.57
C PHE A 340 -8.99 -22.19 -16.77
N THR A 341 -8.67 -20.99 -17.26
CA THR A 341 -9.29 -20.41 -18.46
C THR A 341 -9.03 -21.27 -19.69
N ALA A 342 -7.81 -21.78 -19.89
CA ALA A 342 -7.48 -22.64 -21.02
C ALA A 342 -8.28 -23.95 -21.00
N VAL A 343 -8.44 -24.57 -19.83
CA VAL A 343 -9.28 -25.76 -19.65
C VAL A 343 -10.75 -25.42 -19.92
N TRP A 344 -11.24 -24.30 -19.39
CA TRP A 344 -12.62 -23.86 -19.61
C TRP A 344 -12.93 -23.59 -21.09
N VAL A 345 -12.02 -22.93 -21.82
CA VAL A 345 -12.15 -22.74 -23.28
C VAL A 345 -12.02 -24.07 -24.03
N GLY A 346 -11.10 -24.95 -23.63
CA GLY A 346 -10.83 -26.21 -24.32
C GLY A 346 -11.92 -27.27 -24.16
N VAL A 347 -12.59 -27.31 -23.01
CA VAL A 347 -13.67 -28.26 -22.73
C VAL A 347 -15.03 -27.74 -23.21
N GLY A 348 -15.22 -26.42 -23.30
CA GLY A 348 -16.48 -25.80 -23.72
C GLY A 348 -17.08 -26.33 -25.01
N PRO A 349 -16.32 -26.55 -26.10
CA PRO A 349 -16.86 -27.12 -27.34
C PRO A 349 -17.47 -28.52 -27.15
N LYS A 350 -16.94 -29.34 -26.23
CA LYS A 350 -17.46 -30.69 -25.96
C LYS A 350 -18.79 -30.65 -25.21
N LEU A 351 -19.01 -29.61 -24.41
CA LEU A 351 -20.21 -29.38 -23.62
C LEU A 351 -21.18 -28.39 -24.28
N LYS A 352 -20.93 -28.03 -25.55
CA LYS A 352 -21.75 -27.13 -26.37
C LYS A 352 -21.95 -25.73 -25.79
N PHE A 353 -21.16 -25.32 -24.79
CA PHE A 353 -21.32 -24.05 -24.09
C PHE A 353 -22.78 -23.83 -23.62
N ASP A 354 -23.34 -24.81 -22.93
CA ASP A 354 -24.66 -24.66 -22.28
C ASP A 354 -24.59 -23.65 -21.11
N ASP A 355 -25.75 -23.19 -20.65
CA ASP A 355 -25.85 -22.19 -19.59
C ASP A 355 -25.11 -22.64 -18.32
N ASN A 356 -25.18 -23.94 -18.01
CA ASN A 356 -24.48 -24.54 -16.88
C ASN A 356 -22.94 -24.48 -17.04
N TRP A 357 -22.39 -24.66 -18.24
CA TRP A 357 -20.96 -24.50 -18.53
C TRP A 357 -20.49 -23.05 -18.46
N TRP A 358 -21.31 -22.11 -18.94
CA TRP A 358 -21.04 -20.68 -18.83
C TRP A 358 -20.99 -20.19 -17.40
N LEU A 359 -21.72 -20.80 -16.47
CA LEU A 359 -21.73 -20.40 -15.06
C LEU A 359 -20.48 -20.83 -14.28
N ILE A 360 -19.80 -21.91 -14.70
CA ILE A 360 -18.68 -22.50 -13.95
C ILE A 360 -17.52 -21.52 -13.76
N ILE A 361 -17.20 -20.71 -14.78
CA ILE A 361 -16.15 -19.70 -14.68
C ILE A 361 -16.50 -18.69 -13.59
N GLY A 362 -17.74 -18.18 -13.59
CA GLY A 362 -18.25 -17.25 -12.58
C GLY A 362 -18.24 -17.84 -11.17
N THR A 363 -18.68 -19.10 -11.01
CA THR A 363 -18.67 -19.79 -9.70
C THR A 363 -17.26 -19.97 -9.17
N PHE A 364 -16.30 -20.39 -10.01
CA PHE A 364 -14.90 -20.51 -9.60
C PHE A 364 -14.33 -19.16 -9.16
N THR A 365 -14.47 -18.13 -10.01
CA THR A 365 -13.92 -16.81 -9.71
C THR A 365 -14.57 -16.18 -8.49
N GLY A 366 -15.89 -16.33 -8.29
CA GLY A 366 -16.60 -15.76 -7.15
C GLY A 366 -16.21 -16.43 -5.82
N LEU A 367 -16.03 -17.76 -5.82
CA LEU A 367 -15.56 -18.47 -4.62
C LEU A 367 -14.14 -18.08 -4.23
N VAL A 368 -13.24 -17.93 -5.22
CA VAL A 368 -11.86 -17.51 -4.96
C VAL A 368 -11.81 -16.03 -4.57
N GLY A 369 -12.49 -15.15 -5.31
CA GLY A 369 -12.58 -13.71 -5.04
C GLY A 369 -13.16 -13.40 -3.66
N PHE A 370 -14.13 -14.18 -3.20
CA PHE A 370 -14.63 -14.07 -1.83
C PHE A 370 -13.56 -14.30 -0.77
N ILE A 371 -12.76 -15.37 -0.89
CA ILE A 371 -11.63 -15.61 0.03
C ILE A 371 -10.61 -14.48 -0.12
N ASP A 372 -10.33 -14.08 -1.36
CA ASP A 372 -9.32 -13.10 -1.69
C ASP A 372 -9.62 -11.73 -1.11
N GLY A 373 -10.88 -11.28 -1.15
CA GLY A 373 -11.32 -10.03 -0.54
C GLY A 373 -11.02 -9.97 0.97
N PHE A 374 -11.22 -11.07 1.69
CA PHE A 374 -10.87 -11.14 3.12
C PHE A 374 -9.36 -11.24 3.35
N VAL A 375 -8.63 -11.98 2.51
CA VAL A 375 -7.17 -12.08 2.61
C VAL A 375 -6.53 -10.72 2.35
N LEU A 376 -6.94 -10.03 1.29
CA LEU A 376 -6.48 -8.70 0.92
C LEU A 376 -6.73 -7.70 2.05
N ARG A 377 -7.94 -7.69 2.63
CA ARG A 377 -8.24 -6.80 3.77
C ARG A 377 -7.41 -7.14 5.01
N SER A 378 -7.13 -8.42 5.27
CA SER A 378 -6.28 -8.82 6.40
C SER A 378 -4.81 -8.45 6.20
N LEU A 379 -4.28 -8.61 4.98
CA LEU A 379 -2.95 -8.11 4.62
C LEU A 379 -2.85 -6.60 4.83
N TYR A 380 -3.85 -5.86 4.35
CA TYR A 380 -3.91 -4.40 4.50
C TYR A 380 -3.89 -3.99 5.97
N TYR A 381 -4.68 -4.68 6.82
CA TYR A 381 -4.72 -4.44 8.26
C TYR A 381 -3.33 -4.55 8.90
N VAL A 382 -2.61 -5.63 8.59
CA VAL A 382 -1.31 -5.87 9.22
C VAL A 382 -0.25 -4.89 8.73
N GLU A 383 -0.24 -4.56 7.45
CA GLU A 383 0.69 -3.57 6.91
C GLU A 383 0.44 -2.17 7.47
N GLU A 384 -0.82 -1.78 7.66
CA GLU A 384 -1.19 -0.51 8.29
C GLU A 384 -0.68 -0.41 9.73
N VAL A 385 -0.91 -1.46 10.54
CA VAL A 385 -0.45 -1.52 11.93
C VAL A 385 1.08 -1.44 11.99
N ASN A 386 1.78 -2.21 11.15
CA ASN A 386 3.24 -2.20 11.13
C ASN A 386 3.80 -0.85 10.69
N ALA A 387 3.23 -0.24 9.64
CA ALA A 387 3.66 1.06 9.16
C ALA A 387 3.51 2.15 10.22
N LYS A 388 2.39 2.13 10.96
CA LYS A 388 2.11 3.10 12.01
C LYS A 388 3.14 3.04 13.14
N VAL A 389 3.54 1.84 13.56
CA VAL A 389 4.60 1.66 14.57
C VAL A 389 5.92 2.25 14.07
N GLN A 390 6.32 1.92 12.84
CA GLN A 390 7.60 2.39 12.28
C GLN A 390 7.64 3.92 12.06
N PHE A 391 6.52 4.53 11.65
CA PHE A 391 6.41 5.99 11.58
C PHE A 391 6.51 6.67 12.94
N GLN A 392 5.88 6.08 13.96
CA GLN A 392 5.93 6.59 15.32
C GLN A 392 7.35 6.53 15.88
N GLU A 393 8.04 5.40 15.72
CA GLU A 393 9.45 5.25 16.12
C GLU A 393 10.37 6.25 15.41
N LEU A 394 10.17 6.46 14.10
CA LEU A 394 10.91 7.47 13.35
C LEU A 394 10.63 8.89 13.87
N ALA A 395 9.36 9.22 14.14
CA ALA A 395 8.96 10.53 14.65
C ALA A 395 9.52 10.81 16.05
N GLU A 396 9.56 9.81 16.92
CA GLU A 396 10.14 9.90 18.27
C GLU A 396 11.65 10.10 18.22
N ALA A 397 12.35 9.35 17.37
CA ALA A 397 13.80 9.50 17.19
C ALA A 397 14.19 10.90 16.69
N GLU A 398 13.48 11.42 15.67
CA GLU A 398 13.71 12.78 15.17
C GLU A 398 13.30 13.85 16.18
N GLY A 399 12.19 13.64 16.89
CA GLY A 399 11.73 14.52 17.95
C GLY A 399 12.77 14.66 19.06
N ALA A 400 13.43 13.57 19.45
CA ALA A 400 14.51 13.60 20.44
C ALA A 400 15.71 14.42 19.98
N VAL A 401 16.06 14.37 18.69
CA VAL A 401 17.12 15.22 18.11
C VAL A 401 16.73 16.70 18.17
N LEU A 402 15.51 17.05 17.75
CA LEU A 402 15.04 18.44 17.79
C LEU A 402 14.97 18.99 19.22
N GLN A 403 14.50 18.18 20.18
CA GLN A 403 14.46 18.55 21.60
C GLN A 403 15.86 18.81 22.15
N ARG A 404 16.84 17.98 21.79
CA ARG A 404 18.24 18.19 22.19
C ARG A 404 18.81 19.50 21.65
N LEU A 405 18.41 19.88 20.44
CA LEU A 405 18.79 21.15 19.80
C LEU A 405 17.95 22.35 20.29
N ASN A 406 17.02 22.14 21.23
CA ASN A 406 16.04 23.14 21.71
C ASN A 406 15.19 23.77 20.59
N ILE A 407 14.95 23.04 19.50
CA ILE A 407 14.12 23.51 18.38
C ILE A 407 12.65 23.31 18.76
N PRO A 408 11.82 24.38 18.83
CA PRO A 408 10.41 24.24 19.16
C PRO A 408 9.68 23.53 18.01
N TYR A 409 9.09 22.37 18.31
CA TYR A 409 8.27 21.62 17.36
C TYR A 409 6.87 21.41 17.94
N THR A 410 5.87 21.81 17.16
CA THR A 410 4.46 21.50 17.45
C THR A 410 4.06 20.31 16.58
N PRO A 411 3.67 19.17 17.17
CA PRO A 411 3.11 18.05 16.41
C PRO A 411 1.92 18.50 15.56
N LEU A 412 1.83 18.00 14.32
CA LEU A 412 0.63 18.19 13.53
C LEU A 412 -0.53 17.42 14.15
N ASP A 413 -1.64 18.11 14.37
CA ASP A 413 -2.86 17.49 14.89
C ASP A 413 -3.38 16.43 13.92
N LYS A 414 -3.62 15.23 14.45
CA LYS A 414 -4.29 14.19 13.68
C LYS A 414 -5.75 14.59 13.44
N PRO A 415 -6.31 14.32 12.25
CA PRO A 415 -7.70 14.67 11.94
C PRO A 415 -8.66 14.03 12.95
N LYS A 416 -9.61 14.83 13.46
CA LYS A 416 -10.62 14.34 14.42
C LYS A 416 -11.61 13.42 13.71
N LYS A 417 -11.78 12.20 14.24
CA LYS A 417 -12.66 11.18 13.65
C LYS A 417 -14.13 11.42 14.00
N GLY A 418 -14.98 11.53 12.99
CA GLY A 418 -16.44 11.64 13.14
C GLY A 418 -17.10 10.33 13.60
N ARG A 419 -18.38 10.39 14.03
CA ARG A 419 -19.10 9.17 14.48
C ARG A 419 -19.29 8.15 13.35
N ALA A 420 -19.67 8.61 12.17
CA ALA A 420 -19.82 7.76 10.99
C ALA A 420 -18.49 7.09 10.63
N GLU A 421 -17.41 7.85 10.57
CA GLU A 421 -16.07 7.35 10.29
C GLU A 421 -15.64 6.27 11.29
N ARG A 422 -15.89 6.44 12.59
CA ARG A 422 -15.61 5.42 13.61
C ARG A 422 -16.36 4.12 13.36
N LEU A 423 -17.66 4.18 13.03
CA LEU A 423 -18.45 2.99 12.71
C LEU A 423 -17.86 2.24 11.51
N SER A 424 -17.52 3.01 10.48
CA SER A 424 -16.88 2.54 9.26
C SER A 424 -15.55 1.82 9.53
N LEU A 425 -14.73 2.37 10.44
CA LEU A 425 -13.48 1.74 10.88
C LEU A 425 -13.73 0.44 11.66
N VAL A 426 -14.72 0.38 12.54
CA VAL A 426 -15.05 -0.86 13.27
C VAL A 426 -15.43 -1.98 12.30
N ILE A 427 -16.27 -1.69 11.31
CA ILE A 427 -16.63 -2.65 10.26
C ILE A 427 -15.37 -3.10 9.52
N SER A 428 -14.53 -2.15 9.14
CA SER A 428 -13.28 -2.41 8.44
C SER A 428 -12.34 -3.31 9.25
N ASP A 429 -12.16 -3.04 10.55
CA ASP A 429 -11.30 -3.81 11.45
C ASP A 429 -11.81 -5.24 11.65
N ILE A 430 -13.14 -5.43 11.74
CA ILE A 430 -13.75 -6.75 11.81
C ILE A 430 -13.44 -7.55 10.54
N CYS A 431 -13.59 -6.94 9.36
CA CYS A 431 -13.27 -7.59 8.08
C CYS A 431 -11.77 -7.88 7.89
N GLY A 432 -10.88 -7.09 8.51
CA GLY A 432 -9.43 -7.30 8.47
C GLY A 432 -8.88 -8.28 9.49
N HIS A 433 -9.69 -8.67 10.48
CA HIS A 433 -9.26 -9.58 11.51
C HIS A 433 -8.93 -10.97 10.93
N ARG A 434 -7.84 -11.59 11.37
CA ARG A 434 -7.36 -12.91 10.89
C ARG A 434 -8.42 -14.02 10.86
N TYR A 435 -9.37 -14.00 11.79
CA TYR A 435 -10.45 -14.99 11.83
C TYR A 435 -11.47 -14.81 10.70
N ALA A 436 -11.63 -13.61 10.14
CA ALA A 436 -12.52 -13.36 9.02
C ALA A 436 -12.05 -14.11 7.76
N SER A 437 -10.75 -14.07 7.44
CA SER A 437 -10.18 -14.79 6.30
C SER A 437 -10.31 -16.31 6.46
N ILE A 438 -10.09 -16.88 7.64
CA ILE A 438 -10.27 -18.33 7.87
C ILE A 438 -11.76 -18.70 7.81
N GLY A 439 -12.63 -17.89 8.41
CA GLY A 439 -14.08 -18.06 8.35
C GLY A 439 -14.58 -18.08 6.90
N SER A 440 -14.00 -17.25 6.03
CA SER A 440 -14.34 -17.23 4.60
C SER A 440 -14.07 -18.57 3.91
N VAL A 441 -12.96 -19.23 4.22
CA VAL A 441 -12.65 -20.58 3.70
C VAL A 441 -13.68 -21.60 4.19
N GLY A 442 -14.07 -21.52 5.47
CA GLY A 442 -15.13 -22.37 6.03
C GLY A 442 -16.48 -22.19 5.30
N ILE A 443 -16.84 -20.95 4.98
CA ILE A 443 -18.06 -20.64 4.21
C ILE A 443 -17.97 -21.23 2.80
N VAL A 444 -16.85 -21.06 2.11
CA VAL A 444 -16.64 -21.63 0.76
C VAL A 444 -16.73 -23.15 0.78
N ILE A 445 -16.14 -23.82 1.76
CA ILE A 445 -16.27 -25.28 1.92
C ILE A 445 -17.74 -25.67 2.11
N GLY A 446 -18.48 -24.95 2.96
CA GLY A 446 -19.90 -25.17 3.16
C GLY A 446 -20.72 -25.01 1.87
N LEU A 447 -20.44 -23.96 1.09
CA LEU A 447 -21.07 -23.73 -0.22
C LEU A 447 -20.76 -24.85 -1.20
N LEU A 448 -19.51 -25.32 -1.27
CA LEU A 448 -19.10 -26.42 -2.14
C LEU A 448 -19.77 -27.75 -1.78
N VAL A 449 -19.93 -28.04 -0.47
CA VAL A 449 -20.66 -29.22 0.01
C VAL A 449 -22.13 -29.13 -0.39
N ALA A 450 -22.76 -27.96 -0.21
CA ALA A 450 -24.16 -27.74 -0.61
C ALA A 450 -24.34 -27.88 -2.14
N ALA A 451 -23.45 -27.29 -2.94
CA ALA A 451 -23.49 -27.42 -4.40
C ALA A 451 -23.29 -28.86 -4.88
N SER A 452 -22.39 -29.60 -4.22
CA SER A 452 -22.16 -31.01 -4.51
C SER A 452 -23.38 -31.87 -4.17
N ALA A 453 -24.06 -31.58 -3.05
CA ALA A 453 -25.32 -32.24 -2.68
C ALA A 453 -26.46 -31.94 -3.69
N MET A 454 -26.42 -30.77 -4.31
CA MET A 454 -27.36 -30.34 -5.37
C MET A 454 -26.89 -30.70 -6.78
N LEU A 455 -25.90 -31.59 -6.91
CA LEU A 455 -25.37 -32.13 -8.17
C LEU A 455 -24.89 -31.06 -9.15
N TRP A 456 -24.38 -29.92 -8.67
CA TRP A 456 -23.89 -28.83 -9.52
C TRP A 456 -24.93 -28.33 -10.56
N SER A 457 -26.20 -28.34 -10.17
CA SER A 457 -27.28 -27.70 -10.93
C SER A 457 -27.06 -26.19 -11.06
N GLU A 458 -27.72 -25.55 -12.03
CA GLU A 458 -27.68 -24.08 -12.21
C GLU A 458 -27.99 -23.34 -10.91
N THR A 459 -29.00 -23.80 -10.16
CA THR A 459 -29.36 -23.22 -8.86
C THR A 459 -28.23 -23.35 -7.84
N ALA A 460 -27.51 -24.47 -7.83
CA ALA A 460 -26.34 -24.65 -6.96
C ALA A 460 -25.18 -23.74 -7.36
N GLN A 461 -24.91 -23.59 -8.67
CA GLN A 461 -23.88 -22.67 -9.16
C GLN A 461 -24.19 -21.22 -8.81
N LEU A 462 -25.45 -20.79 -8.97
CA LEU A 462 -25.92 -19.46 -8.59
C LEU A 462 -25.89 -19.24 -7.07
N LEU A 463 -26.17 -20.28 -6.27
CA LEU A 463 -26.04 -20.23 -4.81
C LEU A 463 -24.59 -20.03 -4.36
N CYS A 464 -23.62 -20.61 -5.06
CA CYS A 464 -22.21 -20.37 -4.79
C CYS A 464 -21.76 -18.99 -5.27
N ASN A 465 -22.31 -18.49 -6.38
CA ASN A 465 -21.82 -17.29 -7.05
C ASN A 465 -22.44 -15.98 -6.51
N THR A 466 -23.76 -15.91 -6.42
CA THR A 466 -24.45 -14.64 -6.07
C THR A 466 -24.08 -14.12 -4.68
N PRO A 467 -24.12 -14.93 -3.60
CA PRO A 467 -23.77 -14.45 -2.26
C PRO A 467 -22.29 -14.07 -2.13
N THR A 468 -21.39 -14.80 -2.79
CA THR A 468 -19.95 -14.54 -2.73
C THR A 468 -19.61 -13.22 -3.40
N MET A 469 -20.13 -12.99 -4.60
CA MET A 469 -19.98 -11.71 -5.31
C MET A 469 -20.57 -10.52 -4.52
N ILE A 470 -21.72 -10.69 -3.87
CA ILE A 470 -22.32 -9.62 -3.05
C ILE A 470 -21.41 -9.25 -1.88
N VAL A 471 -20.83 -10.25 -1.19
CA VAL A 471 -19.93 -9.96 -0.06
C VAL A 471 -18.61 -9.38 -0.55
N GLU A 472 -18.07 -9.88 -1.65
CA GLU A 472 -16.86 -9.35 -2.27
C GLU A 472 -17.03 -7.87 -2.68
N GLY A 473 -18.16 -7.52 -3.30
CA GLY A 473 -18.47 -6.14 -3.66
C GLY A 473 -18.53 -5.21 -2.45
N PHE A 474 -19.07 -5.71 -1.33
CA PHE A 474 -19.03 -5.00 -0.07
C PHE A 474 -17.59 -4.86 0.48
N LEU A 475 -16.78 -5.90 0.43
CA LEU A 475 -15.39 -5.86 0.87
C LEU A 475 -14.54 -4.87 0.07
N LEU A 476 -14.76 -4.73 -1.24
CA LEU A 476 -14.09 -3.71 -2.05
C LEU A 476 -14.47 -2.28 -1.60
N LEU A 477 -15.73 -2.03 -1.23
CA LEU A 477 -16.14 -0.75 -0.64
C LEU A 477 -15.49 -0.51 0.74
N VAL A 478 -15.35 -1.57 1.55
CA VAL A 478 -14.60 -1.54 2.82
C VAL A 478 -13.12 -1.21 2.60
N LEU A 479 -12.50 -1.80 1.58
CA LEU A 479 -11.12 -1.54 1.18
C LEU A 479 -10.92 -0.09 0.72
N ILE A 480 -11.82 0.47 -0.10
CA ILE A 480 -11.76 1.87 -0.53
C ILE A 480 -11.80 2.83 0.67
N GLN A 481 -12.67 2.56 1.64
CA GLN A 481 -12.77 3.39 2.85
C GLN A 481 -11.56 3.26 3.77
N ALA A 482 -11.06 2.03 3.97
CA ALA A 482 -9.82 1.79 4.70
C ALA A 482 -8.68 2.58 4.06
N HIS A 483 -8.56 2.50 2.73
CA HIS A 483 -7.54 3.21 1.98
C HIS A 483 -7.64 4.73 2.10
N ASN A 484 -8.85 5.29 1.99
CA ASN A 484 -9.06 6.73 2.18
C ASN A 484 -8.61 7.18 3.58
N HIS A 485 -9.00 6.43 4.60
CA HIS A 485 -8.67 6.76 5.98
C HIS A 485 -7.15 6.68 6.23
N THR A 486 -6.52 5.57 5.84
CA THR A 486 -5.07 5.41 5.97
C THR A 486 -4.32 6.49 5.19
N ASN A 487 -4.81 6.90 4.01
CA ASN A 487 -4.19 7.96 3.22
C ASN A 487 -4.26 9.32 3.93
N ASP A 488 -5.38 9.64 4.59
CA ASP A 488 -5.52 10.87 5.37
C ASP A 488 -4.64 10.86 6.64
N GLU A 489 -4.53 9.72 7.35
CA GLU A 489 -3.60 9.57 8.48
C GLU A 489 -2.14 9.71 8.01
N ARG A 490 -1.78 8.99 6.94
CA ARG A 490 -0.44 9.04 6.33
C ARG A 490 -0.05 10.45 5.95
N LYS A 491 -0.96 11.22 5.35
CA LYS A 491 -0.68 12.61 4.97
C LYS A 491 -0.23 13.45 6.17
N SER A 492 -0.89 13.30 7.32
CA SER A 492 -0.51 13.98 8.57
C SER A 492 0.87 13.52 9.06
N ASP A 493 1.13 12.21 9.07
CA ASP A 493 2.41 11.64 9.51
C ASP A 493 3.57 12.12 8.61
N PHE A 494 3.37 12.17 7.28
CA PHE A 494 4.36 12.69 6.32
C PHE A 494 4.57 14.19 6.41
N GLY A 495 3.50 14.96 6.56
CA GLY A 495 3.60 16.40 6.77
C GLY A 495 4.45 16.69 8.03
N GLY A 496 4.28 15.89 9.08
CA GLY A 496 5.09 15.98 10.30
C GLY A 496 6.55 15.60 10.08
N LEU A 497 6.79 14.51 9.37
CA LEU A 497 8.14 14.06 8.98
C LEU A 497 8.89 15.15 8.20
N LEU A 498 8.28 15.65 7.12
CA LEU A 498 8.88 16.66 6.27
C LEU A 498 9.17 17.95 7.06
N LYS A 499 8.23 18.38 7.89
CA LYS A 499 8.40 19.55 8.76
C LYS A 499 9.59 19.40 9.70
N ARG A 500 9.74 18.25 10.36
CA ARG A 500 10.89 17.98 11.27
C ARG A 500 12.22 18.01 10.52
N LYS A 501 12.27 17.42 9.33
CA LYS A 501 13.48 17.41 8.49
C LYS A 501 13.86 18.81 8.00
N LEU A 502 12.89 19.60 7.53
CA LEU A 502 13.15 20.98 7.10
C LEU A 502 13.63 21.85 8.26
N LEU A 503 13.02 21.74 9.45
CA LEU A 503 13.48 22.45 10.64
C LEU A 503 14.95 22.10 10.98
N LEU A 504 15.31 20.83 10.83
CA LEU A 504 16.67 20.37 11.07
C LEU A 504 17.66 20.90 10.02
N GLN A 505 17.26 20.93 8.75
CA GLN A 505 18.04 21.49 7.65
C GLN A 505 18.28 22.99 7.86
N GLU A 506 17.22 23.76 8.15
CA GLU A 506 17.30 25.19 8.42
C GLU A 506 18.24 25.48 9.59
N PHE A 507 18.15 24.71 10.67
CA PHE A 507 19.08 24.84 11.80
C PHE A 507 20.54 24.65 11.36
N ILE A 508 20.85 23.64 10.55
CA ILE A 508 22.23 23.39 10.10
C ILE A 508 22.73 24.48 9.16
N GLN A 509 21.88 25.01 8.28
CA GLN A 509 22.26 26.11 7.39
C GLN A 509 22.61 27.40 8.16
N THR A 510 22.12 27.57 9.39
CA THR A 510 22.55 28.67 10.26
C THR A 510 23.87 28.42 10.99
N LEU A 511 24.44 27.22 10.89
CA LEU A 511 25.75 26.89 11.47
C LEU A 511 26.93 27.16 10.53
N ASP A 512 26.66 27.17 9.21
CA ASP A 512 27.60 27.60 8.15
C ASP A 512 27.72 29.14 8.11
#